data_AF-A0A1E3X7X2-F1
#
_entry.id   AF-A0A1E3X7X2-F1
#
_cell.length_a   1.000
_cell.length_b   1.000
_cell.length_c   1.000
_cell.angle_alpha   90.00
_cell.angle_beta   90.00
_cell.angle_gamma   90.00
#
_symmetry.space_group_name_H-M   'P 1'
#
loop_
_entity.id
_entity.type
_entity.pdbx_description
1 polymer ?
#
loop_
_entity_poly.entity_id
_entity_poly.type
_entity_poly.pdbx_seq_one_letter_code
_entity_poly.pdbx_strand_id
1 'polypeptide(L)'
;MGGRVVITRSFARIHETNLKKQGVLALTFADPADYDEIREDDRISIRGLMDFAPEKHLAMVITHADGTTHTAKLNHSYSPIQIEWFKAGSALNVIAQSE
;
A
#
# COMPACT_ATOMS: atom_id res chain seq x y z
N MET A 1 5.66 15.33 6.55
CA MET A 1 6.14 14.44 5.46
C MET A 1 4.93 13.82 4.77
N GLY A 2 4.92 13.73 3.44
CA GLY A 2 3.77 13.35 2.61
C GLY A 2 3.78 11.91 2.07
N GLY A 3 4.41 10.97 2.78
CA GLY A 3 4.45 9.56 2.38
C GLY A 3 3.04 8.97 2.27
N ARG A 4 2.75 8.29 1.16
CA ARG A 4 1.41 7.73 0.86
C ARG A 4 1.34 6.21 1.01
N VAL A 5 2.47 5.52 0.81
CA VAL A 5 2.56 4.06 0.76
C VAL A 5 3.87 3.62 1.39
N VAL A 6 3.84 2.51 2.14
CA VAL A 6 4.99 1.77 2.63
C VAL A 6 4.87 0.32 2.13
N ILE A 7 5.89 -0.18 1.46
CA ILE A 7 5.95 -1.52 0.89
C ILE A 7 7.15 -2.25 1.49
N THR A 8 6.96 -3.43 2.06
CA THR A 8 8.03 -4.18 2.72
C THR A 8 7.89 -5.69 2.48
N ARG A 9 8.91 -6.47 2.83
CA ARG A 9 8.78 -7.94 2.88
C ARG A 9 7.87 -8.38 4.03
N SER A 10 7.88 -7.66 5.15
CA SER A 10 7.02 -7.92 6.31
C SER A 10 6.88 -6.68 7.22
N PHE A 11 5.90 -6.70 8.12
CA PHE A 11 5.70 -5.64 9.13
C PHE A 11 5.70 -6.21 10.54
N ALA A 12 6.16 -5.38 11.49
CA ALA A 12 5.79 -5.56 12.89
C ALA A 12 4.32 -5.14 13.10
N ARG A 13 3.56 -5.95 13.86
CA ARG A 13 2.11 -5.81 14.05
C ARG A 13 1.64 -4.39 14.44
N ILE A 14 2.32 -3.77 15.40
CA ILE A 14 1.95 -2.43 15.91
C ILE A 14 2.24 -1.35 14.85
N HIS A 15 3.36 -1.48 14.13
CA HIS A 15 3.75 -0.52 13.10
C HIS A 15 2.76 -0.51 11.93
N GLU A 16 2.37 -1.69 11.44
CA GLU A 16 1.36 -1.83 10.38
C GLU A 16 0.04 -1.15 10.77
N THR A 17 -0.41 -1.40 12.00
CA THR A 17 -1.67 -0.83 12.50
C THR A 17 -1.62 0.71 12.55
N ASN A 18 -0.49 1.28 12.95
CA ASN A 18 -0.33 2.74 13.03
C ASN A 18 -0.33 3.39 11.64
N LEU A 19 0.33 2.79 10.65
CA LEU A 19 0.31 3.27 9.27
C LEU A 19 -1.11 3.32 8.71
N LYS A 20 -1.87 2.23 8.89
CA LYS A 20 -3.28 2.13 8.49
C LYS A 20 -4.14 3.24 9.12
N LYS A 21 -3.99 3.47 10.42
CA LYS A 21 -4.72 4.53 11.15
C LYS A 21 -4.42 5.93 10.61
N GLN A 22 -3.21 6.16 10.11
CA GLN A 22 -2.76 7.43 9.54
C GLN A 22 -3.10 7.58 8.05
N GLY A 23 -3.83 6.63 7.45
CA GLY A 23 -4.17 6.66 6.02
C GLY A 23 -2.99 6.35 5.09
N VAL A 24 -1.91 5.78 5.63
CA VAL A 24 -0.76 5.32 4.83
C VAL A 24 -1.01 3.88 4.40
N LEU A 25 -0.92 3.62 3.10
CA LEU A 25 -1.10 2.28 2.55
C LEU A 25 0.08 1.39 2.98
N ALA A 26 -0.21 0.26 3.62
CA ALA A 26 0.79 -0.65 4.20
C ALA A 26 0.68 -1.98 3.46
N LEU A 27 1.63 -2.26 2.58
CA LEU A 27 1.60 -3.39 1.67
C LEU A 27 2.83 -4.27 1.86
N THR A 28 2.67 -5.57 1.62
CA THR A 28 3.79 -6.50 1.55
C THR A 28 3.92 -7.11 0.17
N PHE A 29 5.14 -7.49 -0.21
CA PHE A 29 5.33 -8.25 -1.44
C PHE A 29 4.67 -9.63 -1.33
N ALA A 30 4.04 -10.09 -2.41
CA ALA A 30 3.58 -11.48 -2.51
C ALA A 30 4.75 -12.44 -2.70
N ASP A 31 5.72 -12.05 -3.53
CA ASP A 31 7.03 -12.69 -3.62
C ASP A 31 8.09 -11.74 -3.02
N PRO A 32 8.76 -12.10 -1.91
CA PRO A 32 9.82 -11.27 -1.34
C PRO A 32 10.96 -10.95 -2.31
N ALA A 33 11.21 -11.76 -3.35
CA ALA A 33 12.25 -11.51 -4.34
C ALA A 33 11.97 -10.28 -5.21
N ASP A 34 10.70 -9.87 -5.37
CA ASP A 34 10.32 -8.66 -6.11
C ASP A 34 10.93 -7.37 -5.51
N TYR A 35 11.35 -7.41 -4.25
CA TYR A 35 12.08 -6.31 -3.63
C TYR A 35 13.41 -6.03 -4.33
N ASP A 36 14.08 -7.09 -4.80
CA ASP A 36 15.43 -7.00 -5.38
C ASP A 36 15.41 -6.43 -6.82
N GLU A 37 14.23 -6.36 -7.44
CA GLU A 37 14.02 -5.72 -8.75
C GLU A 37 13.94 -4.18 -8.66
N ILE A 38 13.74 -3.60 -7.47
CA ILE A 38 13.56 -2.16 -7.29
C ILE A 38 14.91 -1.44 -7.25
N ARG A 39 15.05 -0.39 -8.07
CA ARG A 39 16.19 0.53 -8.13
C ARG A 39 15.80 1.90 -7.57
N GLU A 40 16.80 2.69 -7.16
CA GLU A 40 16.57 3.98 -6.49
C GLU A 40 15.86 5.03 -7.36
N ASP A 41 16.04 4.95 -8.68
CA ASP A 41 15.48 5.89 -9.67
C ASP A 41 14.16 5.41 -10.29
N ASP A 42 13.62 4.28 -9.82
CA ASP A 42 12.39 3.70 -10.34
C ASP A 42 11.15 4.53 -10.00
N ARG A 43 10.21 4.56 -10.94
CA ARG A 43 8.87 5.07 -10.70
C ARG A 43 7.91 3.94 -10.34
N ILE A 44 7.32 4.05 -9.16
CA ILE A 44 6.39 3.05 -8.63
C ILE A 44 4.94 3.52 -8.82
N SER A 45 4.13 2.68 -9.47
CA SER A 45 2.67 2.90 -9.60
C SER A 45 1.90 1.77 -8.93
N ILE A 46 0.96 2.12 -8.05
CA ILE A 46 0.06 1.15 -7.42
C ILE A 46 -1.27 1.11 -8.17
N ARG A 47 -1.67 -0.07 -8.62
CA ARG A 47 -2.91 -0.32 -9.36
C ARG A 47 -3.86 -1.20 -8.55
N GLY A 48 -5.16 -1.06 -8.82
CA GLY A 48 -6.23 -1.81 -8.15
C GLY A 48 -6.89 -1.06 -6.98
N LEU A 49 -6.53 0.20 -6.72
CA LEU A 49 -7.10 0.99 -5.62
C LEU A 49 -8.59 1.33 -5.80
N MET A 50 -9.10 1.40 -7.03
CA MET A 50 -10.52 1.67 -7.30
C MET A 50 -11.43 0.55 -6.77
N ASP A 51 -10.95 -0.68 -6.81
CA ASP A 51 -11.69 -1.86 -6.37
C ASP A 51 -11.12 -2.42 -5.06
N PHE A 52 -10.49 -1.56 -4.24
CA PHE A 52 -9.77 -2.00 -3.06
C PHE A 52 -10.74 -2.67 -2.07
N ALA A 53 -10.50 -3.94 -1.79
CA ALA A 53 -11.35 -4.80 -0.98
C ALA A 53 -10.50 -5.78 -0.15
N PRO A 54 -11.02 -6.31 0.97
CA PRO A 54 -10.34 -7.39 1.69
C PRO A 54 -10.02 -8.55 0.75
N GLU A 55 -8.89 -9.22 0.99
CA GLU A 55 -8.42 -10.38 0.22
C GLU A 55 -8.10 -10.11 -1.27
N LYS A 56 -8.30 -8.88 -1.76
CA LYS A 56 -7.98 -8.50 -3.14
C LYS A 56 -6.60 -7.87 -3.22
N HIS A 57 -5.66 -8.59 -3.82
CA HIS A 57 -4.31 -8.09 -4.04
C HIS A 57 -4.27 -6.81 -4.89
N LEU A 58 -3.27 -5.99 -4.61
CA LEU A 58 -2.90 -4.84 -5.43
C LEU A 58 -1.74 -5.21 -6.34
N ALA A 59 -1.53 -4.42 -7.39
CA ALA A 59 -0.39 -4.58 -8.28
C ALA A 59 0.53 -3.37 -8.17
N MET A 60 1.82 -3.62 -8.12
CA MET A 60 2.87 -2.62 -8.24
C MET A 60 3.48 -2.71 -9.62
N VAL A 61 3.49 -1.61 -10.34
CA VAL A 61 4.25 -1.48 -11.60
C VAL A 61 5.48 -0.64 -11.31
N ILE A 62 6.64 -1.26 -11.48
CA ILE A 62 7.96 -0.64 -11.43
C ILE A 62 8.29 -0.19 -12.84
N THR A 63 8.61 1.09 -13.03
CA THR A 63 9.09 1.62 -14.31
C THR A 63 10.52 2.10 -14.12
N HIS A 64 11.45 1.41 -14.79
CA HIS A 64 12.87 1.70 -14.74
C HIS A 64 13.22 2.90 -15.63
N ALA A 65 14.36 3.54 -15.37
CA ALA A 65 14.83 4.66 -16.18
C ALA A 65 15.15 4.28 -17.64
N ASP A 66 15.46 3.01 -17.90
CA ASP A 66 15.67 2.45 -19.24
C ASP A 66 14.35 2.19 -20.00
N GLY A 67 13.20 2.41 -19.37
CA GLY A 67 11.87 2.21 -19.93
C GLY A 67 11.32 0.79 -19.78
N THR A 68 12.10 -0.16 -19.25
CA THR A 68 11.59 -1.50 -18.92
C THR A 68 10.65 -1.43 -17.71
N THR A 69 9.75 -2.41 -17.62
CA THR A 69 8.76 -2.46 -16.55
C THR A 69 8.68 -3.84 -15.93
N HIS A 70 8.62 -3.88 -14.60
CA HIS A 70 8.31 -5.08 -13.83
C HIS A 70 6.97 -4.92 -13.11
N THR A 71 6.19 -6.00 -13.01
CA THR A 71 4.92 -5.99 -12.27
C THR A 71 4.97 -6.99 -11.14
N ALA A 72 4.89 -6.50 -9.91
CA ALA A 72 4.88 -7.28 -8.70
C ALA A 72 3.48 -7.30 -8.06
N LYS A 73 3.13 -8.42 -7.45
CA LYS A 73 1.86 -8.58 -6.73
C LYS A 73 2.06 -8.18 -5.26
N LEU A 74 1.14 -7.39 -4.72
CA LEU A 74 1.19 -6.90 -3.35
C LEU A 74 0.02 -7.45 -2.50
N ASN A 75 0.37 -7.84 -1.29
CA ASN A 75 -0.52 -8.32 -0.23
C ASN A 75 -0.87 -7.20 0.74
N HIS A 76 -2.00 -7.36 1.41
CA HIS A 76 -2.43 -6.47 2.50
C HIS A 76 -3.40 -7.22 3.42
N SER A 77 -3.54 -6.75 4.67
CA SER A 77 -4.43 -7.35 5.67
C SER A 77 -5.54 -6.38 6.11
N TYR A 78 -6.06 -5.58 5.16
CA TYR A 78 -7.05 -4.56 5.48
C TYR A 78 -8.43 -5.19 5.67
N SER A 79 -9.10 -4.82 6.77
CA SER A 79 -10.53 -5.04 6.95
C SER A 79 -11.36 -3.93 6.28
N PRO A 80 -12.67 -4.11 6.07
CA PRO A 80 -13.52 -3.09 5.45
C PRO A 80 -13.39 -1.71 6.12
N ILE A 81 -13.42 -1.66 7.46
CA ILE A 81 -13.29 -0.39 8.20
C ILE A 81 -11.93 0.29 8.00
N GLN A 82 -10.85 -0.50 7.87
CA GLN A 82 -9.52 0.04 7.61
C GLN A 82 -9.40 0.60 6.18
N ILE A 83 -10.14 0.02 5.23
CA ILE A 83 -10.22 0.56 3.86
C ILE A 83 -10.94 1.90 3.88
N GLU A 84 -12.01 2.05 4.68
CA GLU A 84 -12.69 3.34 4.84
C GLU A 84 -11.77 4.40 5.48
N TRP A 85 -10.94 4.03 6.46
CA TRP A 85 -9.91 4.94 6.98
C TRP A 85 -8.95 5.43 5.90
N PHE A 86 -8.54 4.54 5.00
CA PHE A 86 -7.67 4.91 3.87
C PHE A 86 -8.39 5.86 2.90
N LYS A 87 -9.64 5.55 2.52
CA LYS A 87 -10.43 6.41 1.62
C LYS A 87 -10.68 7.80 2.20
N ALA A 88 -10.93 7.88 3.51
CA ALA A 88 -11.10 9.15 4.22
C ALA A 88 -9.77 9.88 4.47
N GLY A 89 -8.62 9.23 4.24
CA GLY A 89 -7.29 9.77 4.48
C GLY A 89 -6.78 9.63 5.92
N SER A 90 -7.62 9.24 6.88
CA SER A 90 -7.21 8.76 8.21
C SER A 90 -8.40 8.15 8.97
N ALA A 91 -8.13 7.42 10.05
CA ALA A 91 -9.18 6.96 10.96
C ALA A 91 -9.90 8.12 11.67
N LEU A 92 -9.20 9.22 11.97
CA LEU A 92 -9.78 10.41 12.60
C LEU A 92 -10.80 11.09 11.67
N ASN A 93 -10.54 11.10 10.36
CA ASN A 93 -11.45 11.71 9.39
C ASN A 93 -12.78 10.96 9.30
N VAL A 94 -12.78 9.63 9.48
CA VAL A 94 -14.03 8.84 9.53
C VAL A 94 -14.84 9.19 10.78
N ILE A 95 -14.18 9.35 11.94
CA ILE A 95 -14.83 9.71 13.21
C ILE A 95 -15.47 11.10 13.09
N ALA A 96 -14.72 12.09 12.59
CA ALA A 96 -15.22 13.46 12.41
C ALA A 96 -16.39 13.59 11.41
N GLN A 97 -16.57 12.63 10.50
CA GLN A 97 -17.69 12.59 9.56
C GLN A 97 -18.94 11.87 10.11
N SER A 98 -18.78 11.15 11.21
CA SER A 98 -19.85 10.36 11.83
C SER A 98 -20.52 11.10 13.00
N GLU A 99 -20.07 12.32 13.30
CA GLU A 99 -20.66 13.30 14.21
C GLU A 99 -21.42 14.38 13.44
#